data_AF-A0A943B8Y4-F1
#
_entry.id   AF-A0A943B8Y4-F1
#
_cell.length_a   1.000
_cell.length_b   1.000
_cell.length_c   1.000
_cell.angle_alpha   90.00
_cell.angle_beta   90.00
_cell.angle_gamma   90.00
#
_symmetry.space_group_name_H-M   'P 1'
#
loop_
_entity.id
_entity.type
_entity.pdbx_description
1 polymer ?
#
loop_
_entity_poly.entity_id
_entity_poly.type
_entity_poly.pdbx_seq_one_letter_code
_entity_poly.pdbx_strand_id
1 'polypeptide(L)'
;MKICENYELKMKLREDLSEENEEEFNEMGLMQAIDNITALLAVMKKTAEDGYTFNSKKVILYGNSHGAYLCHLCNILMPNFISLIIDNSGWIYPVHINKDRRSLAVETGKTKIKVVFDYIARNIIDDHKIIDLSYLYSQYNNKAHIIAFHGENDNIVTIDDKRNFCKKIPKTVFNEVTKDNLNDFIFKNTKHGMGANFINLFESVMNNLNFEFEKSSDFNIPNNQYLESEKYRYIFNYDCGILNFVKCKK
;
A
#
# COMPACT_ATOMS: atom_id res chain seq x y z
N MET A 1 -17.67 -13.37 -22.49
CA MET A 1 -16.32 -12.98 -22.97
C MET A 1 -15.74 -13.90 -24.04
N LYS A 2 -15.89 -15.24 -23.96
CA LYS A 2 -15.40 -16.20 -24.99
C LYS A 2 -15.71 -15.83 -26.44
N ILE A 3 -16.90 -15.28 -26.71
CA ILE A 3 -17.31 -14.87 -28.06
C ILE A 3 -16.36 -13.80 -28.65
N CYS A 4 -15.81 -12.92 -27.81
CA CYS A 4 -14.97 -11.80 -28.26
C CYS A 4 -13.50 -12.19 -28.48
N GLU A 5 -13.05 -13.36 -27.99
CA GLU A 5 -11.63 -13.76 -27.99
C GLU A 5 -10.98 -13.76 -29.38
N ASN A 6 -11.76 -14.07 -30.42
CA ASN A 6 -11.24 -14.16 -31.79
C ASN A 6 -11.25 -12.83 -32.56
N TYR A 7 -11.80 -11.77 -31.98
CA TYR A 7 -11.96 -10.47 -32.63
C TYR A 7 -10.93 -9.46 -32.11
N GLU A 8 -10.39 -8.62 -33.00
CA GLU A 8 -9.52 -7.50 -32.64
C GLU A 8 -10.34 -6.30 -32.17
N LEU A 9 -10.94 -6.42 -30.99
CA LEU A 9 -11.74 -5.35 -30.38
C LEU A 9 -10.91 -4.56 -29.37
N LYS A 10 -11.07 -3.23 -29.39
CA LYS A 10 -10.58 -2.31 -28.36
C LYS A 10 -11.78 -1.64 -27.72
N MET A 11 -12.13 -2.04 -26.50
CA MET A 11 -13.30 -1.52 -25.80
C MET A 11 -12.87 -0.71 -24.57
N LYS A 12 -13.51 0.45 -24.35
CA LYS A 12 -13.43 1.21 -23.10
C LYS A 12 -14.79 1.11 -22.42
N LEU A 13 -14.84 0.42 -21.28
CA LEU A 13 -16.03 0.29 -20.45
C LEU A 13 -15.87 1.14 -19.18
N ARG A 14 -16.99 1.49 -18.56
CA ARG A 14 -17.03 2.12 -17.24
C ARG A 14 -17.67 1.13 -16.28
N GLU A 15 -17.07 0.97 -15.11
CA GLU A 15 -17.68 0.18 -14.03
C GLU A 15 -18.95 0.87 -13.52
N ASP A 16 -19.99 0.10 -13.24
CA ASP A 16 -21.17 0.62 -12.57
C ASP A 16 -20.90 0.74 -11.07
N LEU A 17 -20.76 1.97 -10.59
CA LEU A 17 -20.54 2.33 -9.19
C LEU A 17 -21.71 3.15 -8.65
N SER A 18 -22.90 2.98 -9.22
CA SER A 18 -24.09 3.76 -8.86
C SER A 18 -24.60 3.54 -7.43
N GLU A 19 -24.16 2.47 -6.76
CA GLU A 19 -24.48 2.17 -5.37
C GLU A 19 -23.61 2.95 -4.36
N GLU A 20 -22.50 3.57 -4.79
CA GLU A 20 -21.68 4.38 -3.89
C GLU A 20 -22.43 5.63 -3.41
N ASN A 21 -22.30 5.95 -2.12
CA ASN A 21 -22.85 7.16 -1.51
C ASN A 21 -21.91 7.70 -0.41
N GLU A 22 -22.23 8.83 0.21
CA GLU A 22 -21.35 9.49 1.19
C GLU A 22 -21.04 8.63 2.43
N GLU A 23 -21.90 7.66 2.74
CA GLU A 23 -21.74 6.75 3.88
C GLU A 23 -21.04 5.43 3.48
N GLU A 24 -21.23 4.98 2.24
CA GLU A 24 -20.70 3.72 1.72
C GLU A 24 -20.05 3.92 0.35
N PHE A 25 -18.71 4.04 0.33
CA PHE A 25 -17.94 4.19 -0.91
C PHE A 25 -16.54 3.62 -0.79
N ASN A 26 -15.90 3.37 -1.93
CA ASN A 26 -14.54 2.85 -1.96
C ASN A 26 -13.50 3.97 -1.82
N GLU A 27 -13.14 4.30 -0.59
CA GLU A 27 -12.10 5.30 -0.27
C GLU A 27 -10.69 4.85 -0.70
N MET A 28 -10.45 3.54 -0.82
CA MET A 28 -9.20 2.96 -1.32
C MET A 28 -7.93 3.48 -0.61
N GLY A 29 -7.98 3.84 0.66
CA GLY A 29 -6.84 4.44 1.37
C GLY A 29 -6.86 4.14 2.85
N LEU A 30 -7.12 5.17 3.68
CA LEU A 30 -7.10 5.06 5.14
C LEU A 30 -8.05 3.98 5.67
N MET A 31 -9.25 3.84 5.10
CA MET A 31 -10.22 2.84 5.59
C MET A 31 -9.69 1.42 5.40
N GLN A 32 -9.11 1.14 4.23
CA GLN A 32 -8.50 -0.16 3.96
C GLN A 32 -7.26 -0.40 4.84
N ALA A 33 -6.48 0.63 5.13
CA ALA A 33 -5.36 0.52 6.06
C ALA A 33 -5.85 0.19 7.47
N ILE A 34 -6.93 0.83 7.93
CA ILE A 34 -7.57 0.55 9.22
C ILE A 34 -8.04 -0.90 9.30
N ASP A 35 -8.66 -1.43 8.24
CA ASP A 35 -9.10 -2.82 8.19
C ASP A 35 -7.91 -3.80 8.28
N ASN A 36 -6.83 -3.54 7.55
CA ASN A 36 -5.62 -4.36 7.60
C ASN A 36 -4.98 -4.37 9.00
N ILE A 37 -4.91 -3.20 9.65
CA ILE A 37 -4.42 -3.05 11.02
C ILE A 37 -5.30 -3.84 11.99
N THR A 38 -6.62 -3.67 11.87
CA THR A 38 -7.59 -4.33 12.75
C THR A 38 -7.49 -5.85 12.63
N ALA A 39 -7.41 -6.37 11.39
CA ALA A 39 -7.22 -7.79 11.14
C ALA A 39 -5.91 -8.32 11.75
N LEU A 40 -4.80 -7.58 11.56
CA LEU A 40 -3.50 -7.95 12.12
C LEU A 40 -3.54 -8.02 13.66
N LEU A 41 -4.07 -6.98 14.31
CA LEU A 41 -4.20 -6.93 15.77
C LEU A 41 -5.11 -8.04 16.30
N ALA A 42 -6.23 -8.32 15.63
CA ALA A 42 -7.14 -9.40 16.01
C ALA A 42 -6.48 -10.77 15.93
N VAL A 43 -5.75 -11.07 14.84
CA VAL A 43 -5.03 -12.34 14.70
C VAL A 43 -3.93 -12.47 15.74
N MET A 44 -3.13 -11.43 15.97
CA MET A 44 -2.07 -11.45 16.98
C MET A 44 -2.62 -11.66 18.39
N LYS A 45 -3.70 -10.95 18.75
CA LYS A 45 -4.38 -11.11 20.04
C LYS A 45 -4.92 -12.53 20.21
N LYS A 46 -5.64 -13.05 19.21
CA LYS A 46 -6.20 -14.40 19.27
C LYS A 46 -5.11 -15.47 19.37
N THR A 47 -4.04 -15.31 18.61
CA THR A 47 -2.87 -16.20 18.63
C THR A 47 -2.23 -16.24 20.02
N ALA A 48 -2.09 -15.09 20.69
CA ALA A 48 -1.59 -15.00 22.06
C ALA A 48 -2.55 -15.65 23.07
N GLU A 49 -3.87 -15.41 22.94
CA GLU A 49 -4.91 -16.01 23.80
C GLU A 49 -4.95 -17.55 23.69
N ASP A 50 -4.66 -18.09 22.51
CA ASP A 50 -4.58 -19.53 22.26
C ASP A 50 -3.25 -20.16 22.76
N GLY A 51 -2.37 -19.36 23.39
CA GLY A 51 -1.12 -19.82 23.98
C GLY A 51 0.03 -20.04 22.99
N TYR A 52 -0.14 -19.62 21.73
CA TYR A 52 0.95 -19.67 20.75
C TYR A 52 1.95 -18.54 21.00
N THR A 53 3.23 -18.86 20.86
CA THR A 53 4.31 -17.86 20.93
C THR A 53 4.67 -17.38 19.53
N PHE A 54 4.86 -16.07 19.39
CA PHE A 54 5.35 -15.43 18.18
C PHE A 54 6.21 -14.23 18.54
N ASN A 55 7.03 -13.77 17.60
CA ASN A 55 7.81 -12.56 17.80
C ASN A 55 6.96 -11.32 17.49
N SER A 56 6.43 -10.66 18.52
CA SER A 56 5.59 -9.46 18.40
C SER A 56 6.31 -8.25 17.80
N LYS A 57 7.65 -8.30 17.75
CA LYS A 57 8.53 -7.25 17.18
C LYS A 57 9.02 -7.58 15.77
N LYS A 58 8.52 -8.66 15.16
CA LYS A 58 8.76 -9.03 13.75
C LYS A 58 7.45 -8.93 12.97
N VAL A 59 7.02 -7.70 12.69
CA VAL A 59 5.85 -7.44 11.86
C VAL A 59 6.32 -6.98 10.48
N ILE A 60 5.99 -7.77 9.46
CA ILE A 60 6.41 -7.54 8.07
C ILE A 60 5.16 -7.28 7.25
N LEU A 61 5.13 -6.14 6.57
CA LEU A 61 4.11 -5.83 5.56
C LEU A 61 4.73 -5.95 4.18
N TYR A 62 4.02 -6.63 3.28
CA TYR A 62 4.46 -6.81 1.91
C TYR A 62 3.29 -6.54 0.97
N GLY A 63 3.49 -5.62 0.03
CA GLY A 63 2.48 -5.29 -0.95
C GLY A 63 3.06 -5.02 -2.33
N ASN A 64 2.18 -5.11 -3.32
CA ASN A 64 2.43 -4.69 -4.70
C ASN A 64 1.46 -3.58 -5.09
N SER A 65 1.93 -2.54 -5.76
CA SER A 65 1.09 -1.45 -6.27
C SER A 65 0.27 -0.82 -5.14
N HIS A 66 -1.06 -0.86 -5.23
CA HIS A 66 -1.96 -0.41 -4.17
C HIS A 66 -1.68 -1.07 -2.81
N GLY A 67 -1.34 -2.37 -2.79
CA GLY A 67 -1.02 -3.06 -1.54
C GLY A 67 0.21 -2.49 -0.84
N ALA A 68 1.24 -2.06 -1.60
CA ALA A 68 2.41 -1.42 -1.01
C ALA A 68 2.08 -0.03 -0.47
N TYR A 69 1.24 0.74 -1.17
CA TYR A 69 0.69 2.00 -0.67
C TYR A 69 -0.03 1.80 0.67
N LEU A 70 -0.86 0.76 0.80
CA LEU A 70 -1.51 0.41 2.07
C LEU A 70 -0.50 0.01 3.15
N CYS A 71 0.58 -0.71 2.81
CA CYS A 71 1.64 -1.03 3.78
C CYS A 71 2.26 0.24 4.39
N HIS A 72 2.49 1.27 3.57
CA HIS A 72 2.98 2.56 4.04
C HIS A 72 1.96 3.26 4.95
N LEU A 73 0.68 3.30 4.56
CA LEU A 73 -0.38 3.85 5.41
C LEU A 73 -0.45 3.12 6.75
N CYS A 74 -0.40 1.78 6.76
CA CYS A 74 -0.40 1.00 7.99
C CYS A 74 0.77 1.37 8.91
N ASN A 75 1.97 1.54 8.36
CA ASN A 75 3.14 1.97 9.11
C ASN A 75 3.05 3.40 9.67
N ILE A 76 2.40 4.30 8.93
CA ILE A 76 2.13 5.67 9.39
C ILE A 76 1.10 5.68 10.54
N LEU A 77 0.07 4.85 10.44
CA LEU A 77 -0.99 4.74 11.45
C LEU A 77 -0.51 4.01 12.71
N MET A 78 0.37 3.01 12.56
CA MET A 78 0.97 2.24 13.67
C MET A 78 2.49 2.48 13.76
N PRO A 79 2.93 3.70 14.14
CA PRO A 79 4.35 4.00 14.23
C PRO A 79 5.04 3.06 15.21
N ASN A 80 6.25 2.61 14.84
CA ASN A 80 7.09 1.70 15.64
C ASN A 80 6.54 0.27 15.83
N PHE A 81 5.41 -0.08 15.20
CA PHE A 81 4.87 -1.43 15.23
C PHE A 81 5.39 -2.29 14.08
N ILE A 82 5.46 -1.71 12.88
CA ILE A 82 5.94 -2.38 11.67
C ILE A 82 7.48 -2.39 11.66
N SER A 83 8.06 -3.57 11.45
CA SER A 83 9.52 -3.76 11.45
C SER A 83 10.10 -3.64 10.04
N LEU A 84 9.37 -4.16 9.05
CA LEU A 84 9.79 -4.21 7.65
C LEU A 84 8.61 -3.98 6.70
N ILE A 85 8.79 -3.10 5.72
CA ILE A 85 7.94 -2.98 4.53
C ILE A 85 8.71 -3.50 3.33
N ILE A 86 8.13 -4.45 2.60
CA ILE A 86 8.54 -4.80 1.25
C ILE A 86 7.57 -4.11 0.31
N ASP A 87 8.08 -3.11 -0.42
CA ASP A 87 7.30 -2.31 -1.34
C ASP A 87 7.65 -2.71 -2.77
N ASN A 88 6.71 -3.32 -3.48
CA ASN A 88 6.82 -3.55 -4.91
C ASN A 88 5.94 -2.57 -5.68
N SER A 89 6.55 -1.61 -6.36
CA SER A 89 5.87 -0.66 -7.24
C SER A 89 4.75 0.15 -6.58
N GLY A 90 4.84 0.43 -5.27
CA GLY A 90 3.80 1.15 -4.56
C GLY A 90 3.60 2.57 -5.06
N TRP A 91 2.36 3.03 -5.13
CA TRP A 91 2.09 4.43 -5.47
C TRP A 91 2.39 5.36 -4.29
N ILE A 92 2.76 6.61 -4.58
CA ILE A 92 3.01 7.64 -3.56
C ILE A 92 1.73 8.41 -3.24
N TYR A 93 0.88 8.58 -4.26
CA TYR A 93 -0.40 9.25 -4.19
C TYR A 93 -1.44 8.37 -4.90
N PRO A 94 -2.66 8.23 -4.35
CA PRO A 94 -3.67 7.34 -4.89
C PRO A 94 -4.09 7.74 -6.31
N VAL A 95 -3.96 6.80 -7.25
CA VAL A 95 -4.31 7.08 -8.65
C VAL A 95 -5.80 7.24 -8.85
N HIS A 96 -6.63 6.70 -7.97
CA HIS A 96 -8.09 6.74 -8.09
C HIS A 96 -8.67 8.13 -7.86
N ILE A 97 -7.94 9.02 -7.18
CA ILE A 97 -8.30 10.44 -7.05
C ILE A 97 -8.04 11.21 -8.35
N ASN A 98 -7.08 10.75 -9.16
CA ASN A 98 -6.76 11.37 -10.44
C ASN A 98 -7.64 10.79 -11.57
N LYS A 99 -8.37 11.68 -12.26
CA LYS A 99 -9.29 11.33 -13.35
C LYS A 99 -8.63 10.42 -14.40
N ASP A 100 -9.34 9.37 -14.82
CA ASP A 100 -8.94 8.37 -15.84
C ASP A 100 -7.70 7.49 -15.52
N ARG A 101 -7.07 7.63 -14.34
CA ARG A 101 -5.89 6.82 -13.98
C ARG A 101 -6.23 5.47 -13.37
N ARG A 102 -7.40 5.33 -12.72
CA ARG A 102 -7.84 4.01 -12.27
C ARG A 102 -8.55 3.27 -13.40
N SER A 103 -7.82 2.33 -13.97
CA SER A 103 -8.37 1.39 -14.94
C SER A 103 -7.80 0.00 -14.76
N LEU A 104 -8.57 -1.01 -15.14
CA LEU A 104 -8.12 -2.37 -15.30
C LEU A 104 -8.07 -2.69 -16.80
N ALA A 105 -6.92 -3.14 -17.28
CA ALA A 105 -6.80 -3.70 -18.61
C ALA A 105 -6.99 -5.22 -18.52
N VAL A 106 -7.97 -5.73 -19.27
CA VAL A 106 -8.24 -7.16 -19.42
C VAL A 106 -7.98 -7.51 -20.88
N GLU A 107 -7.10 -8.49 -21.10
CA GLU A 107 -6.85 -9.04 -22.43
C GLU A 107 -7.45 -10.46 -22.49
N THR A 108 -8.25 -10.74 -23.52
CA THR A 108 -8.89 -12.04 -23.75
C THR A 108 -8.80 -12.37 -25.22
N GLY A 109 -7.94 -13.33 -25.57
CA GLY A 109 -7.54 -13.59 -26.95
C GLY A 109 -6.95 -12.34 -27.62
N LYS A 110 -7.55 -11.91 -28.73
CA LYS A 110 -7.18 -10.68 -29.46
C LYS A 110 -7.90 -9.42 -28.97
N THR A 111 -8.88 -9.57 -28.08
CA THR A 111 -9.66 -8.44 -27.56
C THR A 111 -8.96 -7.80 -26.37
N LYS A 112 -8.94 -6.46 -26.37
CA LYS A 112 -8.45 -5.62 -25.27
C LYS A 112 -9.59 -4.79 -24.69
N ILE A 113 -9.87 -4.98 -23.41
CA ILE A 113 -10.91 -4.27 -22.67
C ILE A 113 -10.22 -3.40 -21.61
N LYS A 114 -10.53 -2.12 -21.61
CA LYS A 114 -10.15 -1.19 -20.53
C LYS A 114 -11.39 -0.84 -19.73
N VAL A 115 -11.49 -1.32 -18.50
CA VAL A 115 -12.54 -0.92 -17.55
C VAL A 115 -12.03 0.27 -16.75
N VAL A 116 -12.78 1.37 -16.74
CA VAL A 116 -12.47 2.58 -15.98
C VAL A 116 -13.36 2.69 -14.76
N PHE A 117 -12.76 3.00 -13.62
CA PHE A 117 -13.45 3.20 -12.34
C PHE A 117 -13.46 4.69 -12.03
N ASP A 118 -14.64 5.26 -11.75
CA ASP A 118 -14.81 6.66 -11.37
C ASP A 118 -15.48 6.73 -10.00
N TYR A 119 -14.70 6.39 -8.96
CA TYR A 119 -15.18 6.35 -7.58
C TYR A 119 -15.59 7.73 -7.09
N ILE A 120 -16.67 7.82 -6.31
CA ILE A 120 -17.13 9.09 -5.74
C ILE A 120 -16.18 9.62 -4.66
N ALA A 121 -15.28 8.76 -4.13
CA ALA A 121 -14.21 9.11 -3.21
C ALA A 121 -13.44 10.37 -3.63
N ARG A 122 -13.19 10.53 -4.93
CA ARG A 122 -12.50 11.71 -5.49
C ARG A 122 -13.20 13.04 -5.26
N ASN A 123 -14.51 13.02 -5.01
CA ASN A 123 -15.35 14.20 -4.78
C ASN A 123 -15.61 14.39 -3.28
N ILE A 124 -15.59 13.31 -2.50
CA ILE A 124 -15.87 13.33 -1.06
C ILE A 124 -14.61 13.65 -0.24
N ILE A 125 -13.46 13.09 -0.63
CA ILE A 125 -12.20 13.30 0.09
C ILE A 125 -11.70 14.70 -0.20
N ASP A 126 -11.98 15.61 0.73
CA ASP A 126 -11.64 17.02 0.58
C ASP A 126 -10.24 17.38 1.12
N ASP A 127 -9.60 16.45 1.82
CA ASP A 127 -8.26 16.58 2.39
C ASP A 127 -7.30 15.59 1.73
N HIS A 128 -6.62 16.03 0.67
CA HIS A 128 -5.71 15.18 -0.07
C HIS A 128 -4.36 14.97 0.64
N LYS A 129 -4.08 15.72 1.71
CA LYS A 129 -2.82 15.60 2.46
C LYS A 129 -2.76 14.28 3.21
N ILE A 130 -3.89 13.80 3.72
CA ILE A 130 -3.97 12.54 4.48
C ILE A 130 -3.87 11.27 3.63
N ILE A 131 -3.79 11.39 2.32
CA ILE A 131 -3.63 10.27 1.38
C ILE A 131 -2.33 10.39 0.56
N ASP A 132 -1.55 11.45 0.76
CA ASP A 132 -0.24 11.67 0.13
C ASP A 132 0.88 11.14 1.04
N LEU A 133 1.51 10.03 0.66
CA LEU A 133 2.58 9.43 1.45
C LEU A 133 3.77 10.38 1.65
N SER A 134 4.09 11.24 0.69
CA SER A 134 5.20 12.19 0.83
C SER A 134 4.94 13.18 1.95
N TYR A 135 3.70 13.66 2.05
CA TYR A 135 3.29 14.55 3.12
C TYR A 135 3.21 13.81 4.46
N LEU A 136 2.60 12.63 4.50
CA LEU A 136 2.45 11.86 5.74
C LEU A 136 3.81 11.50 6.37
N TYR A 137 4.76 11.01 5.56
CA TYR A 137 6.11 10.71 6.06
C TYR A 137 6.89 11.97 6.46
N SER A 138 6.52 13.17 5.97
CA SER A 138 7.15 14.42 6.45
C SER A 138 6.79 14.76 7.90
N GLN A 139 5.73 14.19 8.44
CA GLN A 139 5.28 14.40 9.82
C GLN A 139 5.81 13.35 10.81
N TYR A 140 6.42 12.27 10.32
CA TYR A 140 6.75 11.11 11.14
C TYR A 140 8.19 10.63 10.92
N ASN A 141 8.89 10.34 12.03
CA ASN A 141 10.21 9.75 11.97
C ASN A 141 10.12 8.22 11.82
N ASN A 142 10.19 7.75 10.57
CA ASN A 142 10.10 6.33 10.25
C ASN A 142 11.14 5.47 11.00
N LYS A 143 10.66 4.39 11.63
CA LYS A 143 11.51 3.39 12.31
C LYS A 143 11.55 2.03 11.61
N ALA A 144 10.56 1.72 10.77
CA ALA A 144 10.53 0.50 9.97
C ALA A 144 11.64 0.51 8.93
N HIS A 145 12.21 -0.65 8.63
CA HIS A 145 13.01 -0.79 7.42
C HIS A 145 12.08 -0.85 6.21
N ILE A 146 12.42 -0.14 5.14
CA ILE A 146 11.62 -0.15 3.90
C ILE A 146 12.53 -0.62 2.78
N ILE A 147 12.19 -1.73 2.13
CA ILE A 147 12.90 -2.22 0.95
C ILE A 147 11.94 -2.06 -0.23
N ALA A 148 12.17 -1.01 -1.02
CA ALA A 148 11.34 -0.66 -2.16
C ALA A 148 11.98 -1.13 -3.46
N PHE A 149 11.17 -1.66 -4.37
CA PHE A 149 11.54 -2.07 -5.72
C PHE A 149 10.65 -1.37 -6.72
N HIS A 150 11.24 -0.78 -7.77
CA HIS A 150 10.46 -0.03 -8.76
C HIS A 150 11.08 -0.13 -10.16
N GLY A 151 10.22 -0.32 -11.16
CA GLY A 151 10.63 -0.49 -12.55
C GLY A 151 10.92 0.82 -13.26
N GLU A 152 11.97 0.87 -14.09
CA GLU A 152 12.34 2.07 -14.87
C GLU A 152 11.29 2.50 -15.91
N ASN A 153 10.39 1.60 -16.30
CA ASN A 153 9.32 1.85 -17.25
C ASN A 153 7.93 1.77 -16.59
N ASP A 154 7.85 1.98 -15.28
CA ASP A 154 6.57 2.14 -14.59
C ASP A 154 5.82 3.37 -15.13
N ASN A 155 4.59 3.15 -15.57
CA ASN A 155 3.75 4.16 -16.22
C ASN A 155 2.77 4.84 -15.26
N ILE A 156 2.80 4.50 -13.97
CA ILE A 156 1.92 5.05 -12.94
C ILE A 156 2.69 6.01 -12.04
N VAL A 157 3.84 5.58 -11.52
CA VAL A 157 4.77 6.41 -10.75
C VAL A 157 6.12 6.32 -11.42
N THR A 158 6.71 7.47 -11.77
CA THR A 158 8.02 7.47 -12.41
C THR A 158 9.10 6.96 -11.45
N ILE A 159 10.15 6.35 -12.00
CA ILE A 159 11.27 5.88 -11.19
C ILE A 159 11.94 7.02 -10.41
N ASP A 160 11.99 8.23 -10.99
CA ASP A 160 12.55 9.42 -10.35
C ASP A 160 11.71 9.88 -9.16
N ASP A 161 10.37 9.92 -9.31
CA ASP A 161 9.47 10.26 -8.20
C ASP A 161 9.61 9.25 -7.07
N LYS A 162 9.68 7.96 -7.38
CA LYS A 162 9.86 6.90 -6.38
C LYS A 162 11.20 7.00 -5.68
N ARG A 163 12.29 7.22 -6.43
CA ARG A 163 13.63 7.42 -5.86
C ARG A 163 13.64 8.62 -4.90
N ASN A 164 13.07 9.74 -5.32
CA ASN A 164 13.00 10.96 -4.53
C ASN A 164 12.15 10.79 -3.26
N PHE A 165 11.06 10.04 -3.35
CA PHE A 165 10.24 9.67 -2.20
C PHE A 165 11.03 8.81 -1.21
N CYS A 166 11.60 7.69 -1.66
CA CYS A 166 12.34 6.77 -0.80
C CYS A 166 13.55 7.43 -0.13
N LYS A 167 14.25 8.33 -0.83
CA LYS A 167 15.41 9.07 -0.29
C LYS A 167 15.07 9.95 0.92
N LYS A 168 13.82 10.40 1.05
CA LYS A 168 13.39 11.28 2.16
C LYS A 168 13.01 10.50 3.42
N ILE A 169 12.88 9.18 3.35
CA ILE A 169 12.38 8.36 4.45
C ILE A 169 13.55 7.60 5.08
N PRO A 170 13.86 7.81 6.38
CA PRO A 170 14.89 7.07 7.08
C PRO A 170 14.71 5.55 6.97
N LYS A 171 15.83 4.81 6.96
CA LYS A 171 15.87 3.34 6.86
C LYS A 171 15.21 2.75 5.60
N THR A 172 15.23 3.50 4.50
CA THR A 172 14.72 3.04 3.22
C THR A 172 15.86 2.66 2.29
N VAL A 173 15.76 1.49 1.67
CA VAL A 173 16.59 1.03 0.55
C VAL A 173 15.71 1.05 -0.69
N PHE A 174 16.17 1.74 -1.73
CA PHE A 174 15.50 1.80 -3.02
C PHE A 174 16.27 0.98 -4.03
N ASN A 175 15.59 0.01 -4.65
CA ASN A 175 16.12 -0.90 -5.64
C ASN A 175 15.45 -0.63 -6.98
N GLU A 176 16.23 -0.15 -7.93
CA GLU A 176 15.77 0.08 -9.29
C GLU A 176 15.79 -1.22 -10.08
N VAL A 177 14.71 -1.51 -10.79
CA VAL A 177 14.64 -2.64 -11.72
C VAL A 177 14.66 -2.08 -13.14
N THR A 178 15.81 -2.27 -13.76
CA THR A 178 16.15 -1.84 -15.11
C THR A 178 16.31 -3.08 -16.00
N LYS A 179 16.40 -2.89 -17.30
CA LYS A 179 16.73 -3.98 -18.22
C LYS A 179 18.08 -4.64 -17.90
N ASP A 180 19.03 -3.87 -17.38
CA ASP A 180 20.41 -4.34 -17.14
C ASP A 180 20.52 -5.21 -15.88
N ASN A 181 19.63 -5.04 -14.91
CA ASN A 181 19.61 -5.82 -13.67
C ASN A 181 18.33 -6.66 -13.51
N LEU A 182 17.59 -6.87 -14.60
CA LEU A 182 16.40 -7.70 -14.62
C LEU A 182 16.77 -9.14 -14.25
N ASN A 183 16.09 -9.67 -13.25
CA ASN A 183 16.25 -11.04 -12.81
C ASN A 183 14.94 -11.78 -13.08
N ASP A 184 14.84 -12.54 -14.18
CA ASP A 184 13.62 -13.24 -14.59
C ASP A 184 13.07 -14.23 -13.54
N PHE A 185 13.87 -14.61 -12.53
CA PHE A 185 13.40 -15.39 -11.39
C PHE A 185 12.51 -14.57 -10.44
N ILE A 186 12.77 -13.26 -10.32
CA ILE A 186 12.04 -12.34 -9.43
C ILE A 186 11.15 -11.39 -10.22
N PHE A 187 11.65 -10.75 -11.28
CA PHE A 187 10.99 -9.73 -12.07
C PHE A 187 11.02 -10.09 -13.56
N LYS A 188 9.88 -10.03 -14.24
CA LYS A 188 9.73 -10.42 -15.66
C LYS A 188 9.82 -9.24 -16.62
N ASN A 189 9.71 -8.02 -16.12
CA ASN A 189 9.78 -6.78 -16.91
C ASN A 189 10.04 -5.58 -16.00
N THR A 190 10.22 -4.41 -16.61
CA THR A 190 10.50 -3.14 -15.92
C THR A 190 9.29 -2.21 -15.82
N LYS A 191 8.08 -2.70 -16.12
CA LYS A 191 6.83 -1.93 -16.05
C LYS A 191 6.24 -2.00 -14.64
N HIS A 192 5.08 -1.36 -14.44
CA HIS A 192 4.38 -1.36 -13.16
C HIS A 192 4.15 -2.79 -12.61
N GLY A 193 4.59 -3.03 -11.37
CA GLY A 193 4.55 -4.33 -10.69
C GLY A 193 5.58 -5.35 -11.19
N MET A 194 6.31 -5.03 -12.26
CA MET A 194 7.47 -5.74 -12.80
C MET A 194 7.24 -7.23 -13.13
N GLY A 195 5.97 -7.66 -13.19
CA GLY A 195 5.60 -9.06 -13.28
C GLY A 195 6.21 -9.92 -12.17
N ALA A 196 6.33 -9.37 -10.96
CA ALA A 196 7.11 -9.96 -9.90
C ALA A 196 6.59 -11.34 -9.44
N ASN A 197 7.51 -12.28 -9.20
CA ASN A 197 7.21 -13.48 -8.41
C ASN A 197 7.28 -13.10 -6.92
N PHE A 198 6.11 -13.08 -6.27
CA PHE A 198 6.02 -12.54 -4.93
C PHE A 198 6.75 -13.35 -3.87
N ILE A 199 6.79 -14.67 -4.01
CA ILE A 199 7.50 -15.58 -3.08
C ILE A 199 9.00 -15.37 -3.24
N ASN A 200 9.49 -15.40 -4.47
CA ASN A 200 10.93 -15.24 -4.74
C ASN A 200 11.43 -13.85 -4.33
N LEU A 201 10.62 -12.80 -4.50
CA LEU A 201 10.95 -11.47 -4.01
C LEU A 201 11.04 -11.44 -2.48
N PHE A 202 10.06 -12.02 -1.79
CA PHE A 202 10.06 -12.10 -0.33
C PHE A 202 11.30 -12.85 0.17
N GLU A 203 11.57 -14.06 -0.34
CA GLU A 203 12.73 -14.85 0.05
C GLU A 203 14.05 -14.12 -0.24
N SER A 204 14.15 -13.47 -1.41
CA SER A 204 15.32 -12.66 -1.75
C SER A 204 15.56 -11.54 -0.74
N VAL A 205 14.51 -10.80 -0.36
CA VAL A 205 14.65 -9.75 0.67
C VAL A 205 15.06 -10.35 2.01
N MET A 206 14.37 -11.42 2.45
CA MET A 206 14.64 -12.04 3.74
C MET A 206 16.07 -12.60 3.86
N ASN A 207 16.62 -13.13 2.76
CA ASN A 207 17.98 -13.66 2.71
C ASN A 207 19.07 -12.58 2.64
N ASN A 208 18.71 -11.35 2.27
CA ASN A 208 19.65 -10.22 2.10
C ASN A 208 19.44 -9.12 3.14
N LEU A 209 18.68 -9.37 4.22
CA LEU A 209 18.55 -8.42 5.32
C LEU A 209 19.90 -8.18 5.99
N ASN A 210 20.22 -6.91 6.21
CA ASN A 210 21.43 -6.48 6.92
C ASN A 210 21.16 -6.03 8.36
N PHE A 211 20.01 -6.39 8.90
CA PHE A 211 19.60 -6.11 10.27
C PHE A 211 18.86 -7.31 10.85
N GLU A 212 18.86 -7.39 12.18
CA GLU A 212 18.08 -8.40 12.91
C GLU A 212 16.78 -7.81 13.43
N PHE A 213 15.72 -8.61 13.44
CA PHE A 213 14.49 -8.24 14.11
C PHE A 213 14.68 -8.29 15.62
N GLU A 214 14.23 -7.26 16.31
CA GLU A 214 14.03 -7.31 17.75
C GLU A 214 13.17 -8.52 18.11
N LYS A 215 13.44 -9.14 19.28
CA LYS A 215 12.71 -10.32 19.76
C LYS A 215 11.96 -9.95 21.01
N SER A 216 10.64 -10.09 20.97
CA SER A 216 9.78 -10.01 22.16
C SER A 216 8.53 -10.86 21.94
N SER A 217 8.00 -11.41 23.02
CA SER A 217 6.67 -12.03 23.08
C SER A 217 5.61 -11.05 23.60
N ASP A 218 6.02 -9.88 24.10
CA ASP A 218 5.12 -8.92 24.71
C ASP A 218 4.32 -8.23 23.60
N PHE A 219 3.01 -8.47 23.62
CA PHE A 219 2.08 -7.81 22.72
C PHE A 219 1.54 -6.55 23.39
N ASN A 220 2.13 -5.41 23.03
CA ASN A 220 1.65 -4.10 23.45
C ASN A 220 0.90 -3.43 22.31
N ILE A 221 -0.32 -3.00 22.59
CA ILE A 221 -1.12 -2.20 21.68
C ILE A 221 -0.38 -0.86 21.43
N PRO A 222 -0.31 -0.36 20.18
CA PRO A 222 0.30 0.93 19.90
C PRO A 222 -0.39 2.09 20.63
N ASN A 223 0.38 3.14 20.93
CA ASN A 223 -0.18 4.40 21.40
C ASN A 223 -1.04 5.06 20.30
N ASN A 224 -1.91 5.97 20.71
CA ASN A 224 -2.70 6.79 19.79
C ASN A 224 -1.79 7.52 18.79
N GLN A 225 -2.22 7.54 17.53
CA GLN A 225 -1.52 8.22 16.44
C GLN A 225 -2.30 9.44 15.98
N TYR A 226 -1.59 10.51 15.65
CA TYR A 226 -2.18 11.77 15.23
C TYR A 226 -1.65 12.14 13.85
N LEU A 227 -2.55 12.42 12.91
CA LEU A 227 -2.21 13.01 11.62
C LEU A 227 -2.83 14.40 11.52
N GLU A 228 -2.07 15.34 10.97
CA GLU A 228 -2.52 16.71 10.86
C GLU A 228 -2.46 17.22 9.43
N SER A 229 -3.48 17.97 9.04
CA SER A 229 -3.47 18.84 7.87
C SER A 229 -3.76 20.27 8.30
N GLU A 230 -3.86 21.15 7.31
CA GLU A 230 -4.35 22.52 7.50
C GLU A 230 -5.83 22.55 7.90
N LYS A 231 -6.63 21.56 7.46
CA LYS A 231 -8.08 21.52 7.67
C LYS A 231 -8.50 20.75 8.91
N TYR A 232 -7.80 19.65 9.19
CA TYR A 232 -8.26 18.65 10.14
C TYR A 232 -7.12 18.09 10.99
N ARG A 233 -7.50 17.57 12.16
CA ARG A 233 -6.70 16.66 12.98
C ARG A 233 -7.40 15.31 12.99
N TYR A 234 -6.66 14.26 12.68
CA TYR A 234 -7.13 12.88 12.68
C TYR A 234 -6.49 12.18 13.86
N ILE A 235 -7.32 11.56 14.70
CA ILE A 235 -6.91 10.85 15.90
C ILE A 235 -7.21 9.39 15.68
N PHE A 236 -6.20 8.54 15.78
CA PHE A 236 -6.29 7.09 15.64
C PHE A 236 -6.04 6.47 17.02
N ASN A 237 -7.02 5.76 17.56
CA ASN A 237 -7.01 5.20 18.91
C ASN A 237 -7.12 3.67 18.87
N TYR A 238 -6.38 2.99 19.73
CA TYR A 238 -6.28 1.52 19.77
C TYR A 238 -6.77 0.90 21.09
N ASP A 239 -7.30 1.70 22.02
CA ASP A 239 -7.57 1.34 23.43
C ASP A 239 -8.53 0.15 23.60
N CYS A 240 -9.44 -0.06 22.65
CA CYS A 240 -10.38 -1.19 22.69
C CYS A 240 -9.88 -2.45 21.93
N GLY A 241 -8.62 -2.46 21.49
CA GLY A 241 -8.07 -3.54 20.65
C GLY A 241 -8.55 -3.51 19.19
N ILE A 242 -9.31 -2.47 18.81
CA ILE A 242 -9.74 -2.17 17.45
C ILE A 242 -9.32 -0.72 17.19
N LEU A 243 -8.87 -0.44 15.97
CA LEU A 243 -8.52 0.92 15.57
C LEU A 243 -9.78 1.75 15.34
N ASN A 244 -9.99 2.75 16.21
CA ASN A 244 -11.00 3.78 16.04
C ASN A 244 -10.36 5.06 15.51
N PHE A 245 -11.06 5.82 14.67
CA PHE A 245 -10.58 7.13 14.25
C PHE A 245 -11.61 8.24 14.47
N VAL A 246 -11.11 9.44 14.74
CA VAL A 246 -11.91 10.66 14.88
C VAL A 246 -11.29 11.75 14.02
N LYS A 247 -12.12 12.38 13.17
CA LYS A 247 -11.76 13.57 12.38
C LYS A 247 -12.27 14.81 13.11
N CYS A 248 -11.36 15.67 13.56
CA CYS A 248 -11.66 16.94 14.21
C CYS A 248 -11.33 18.09 13.25
N LYS A 249 -12.24 19.06 13.10
CA LYS A 249 -11.96 20.30 12.37
C LYS A 249 -11.03 21.18 13.20
N LYS A 250 -10.02 21.75 12.54
CA LYS A 250 -9.15 22.76 13.15
C LYS A 250 -9.77 24.16 13.05
#